data_AF-A0A3M1R8K6-F1
#
_entry.id   AF-A0A3M1R8K6-F1
#
_cell.length_a   1.000
_cell.length_b   1.000
_cell.length_c   1.000
_cell.angle_alpha   90.00
_cell.angle_beta   90.00
_cell.angle_gamma   90.00
#
_symmetry.space_group_name_H-M   'P 1'
#
loop_
_entity.id
_entity.type
_entity.pdbx_description
1 polymer ?
#
loop_
_entity_poly.entity_id
_entity_poly.type
_entity_poly.pdbx_seq_one_letter_code
_entity_poly.pdbx_strand_id
1 'polypeptide(L)'
;MQPGVDLRRGLLLVGLALELACLLAFQRLGGARPDLGVALLLAAFLPYGAALAVARRLRGSIARLALAATLLLHLALLGRGPTLDDDLWRYRWEGRVVLAGHNPYRHTPDDPALAPLRDAAWSRVAFRHVPTVYPPLAELLFAAGVALGGGSPLALRLLALAGHGLSLALLAALLAGAGLPRRRLLAYAWNPLVVKEVADSAHVDPWMAAGVLAALLWVQRRRAARAPWPLAAAIGVKWVPLLTLPLWRRALGRRGVALTLLLVGLLLLPFAGAGRGLFAGLATYADWWVFNPGVYWGLRGLLDPHLELAASKAVAKG
;
A
#
# COMPACT_ATOMS: atom_id res chain seq x y z
N MET A 1 32.69 26.01 11.60
CA MET A 1 31.85 24.81 11.36
C MET A 1 31.93 23.92 12.58
N GLN A 2 30.81 23.38 13.09
CA GLN A 2 30.78 22.60 14.33
C GLN A 2 31.02 21.10 14.02
N PRO A 3 32.13 20.48 14.48
CA PRO A 3 32.54 19.12 14.09
C PRO A 3 31.47 18.03 14.31
N GLY A 4 30.58 18.21 15.30
CA GLY A 4 29.49 17.27 15.57
C GLY A 4 28.35 17.28 14.53
N VAL A 5 28.25 18.31 13.67
CA VAL A 5 27.24 18.38 12.60
C VAL A 5 27.67 17.55 11.39
N ASP A 6 28.97 17.55 11.07
CA ASP A 6 29.50 16.84 9.90
C ASP A 6 29.51 15.32 10.13
N LEU A 7 29.84 14.85 11.35
CA LEU A 7 29.73 13.44 11.70
C LEU A 7 28.30 12.91 11.56
N ARG A 8 27.30 13.67 12.03
CA ARG A 8 25.89 13.26 11.95
C ARG A 8 25.37 13.24 10.51
N ARG A 9 25.86 14.14 9.65
CA ARG A 9 25.57 14.13 8.21
C ARG A 9 26.20 12.90 7.54
N GLY A 10 27.45 12.58 7.86
CA GLY A 10 28.13 11.39 7.37
C GLY A 10 27.38 10.11 7.72
N LEU A 11 26.99 9.94 8.99
CA LEU A 11 26.21 8.77 9.44
C LEU A 11 24.86 8.64 8.73
N LEU A 12 24.18 9.77 8.46
CA LEU A 12 22.93 9.77 7.72
C LEU A 12 23.11 9.31 6.28
N LEU A 13 24.14 9.82 5.60
CA LEU A 13 24.45 9.46 4.21
C LEU A 13 24.87 7.99 4.09
N VAL A 14 25.65 7.48 5.04
CA VAL A 14 26.01 6.06 5.10
C VAL A 14 24.78 5.19 5.32
N GLY A 15 23.88 5.56 6.25
CA GLY A 15 22.61 4.86 6.46
C GLY A 15 21.76 4.81 5.18
N LEU A 16 21.64 5.93 4.48
CA LEU A 16 20.94 6.00 3.18
C LEU A 16 21.56 5.11 2.12
N ALA A 17 22.89 5.11 2.01
CA ALA A 17 23.61 4.29 1.04
C ALA A 17 23.45 2.80 1.31
N LEU A 18 23.54 2.39 2.59
CA LEU A 18 23.33 1.00 3.00
C LEU A 18 21.91 0.54 2.73
N GLU A 19 20.91 1.37 3.04
CA GLU A 19 19.52 1.04 2.75
C GLU A 19 19.26 0.92 1.25
N LEU A 20 19.77 1.87 0.45
CA LEU A 20 19.69 1.80 -1.01
C LEU A 20 20.33 0.50 -1.52
N ALA A 21 21.49 0.12 -0.99
CA ALA A 21 22.16 -1.12 -1.36
C ALA A 21 21.30 -2.36 -1.00
N CYS A 22 20.70 -2.40 0.19
CA CYS A 22 19.77 -3.47 0.58
C CYS A 22 18.55 -3.54 -0.34
N LEU A 23 17.94 -2.40 -0.69
CA LEU A 23 16.77 -2.35 -1.56
C LEU A 23 17.11 -2.71 -3.02
N LEU A 24 18.28 -2.34 -3.52
CA LEU A 24 18.75 -2.75 -4.85
C LEU A 24 19.12 -4.24 -4.88
N ALA A 25 19.71 -4.78 -3.81
CA ALA A 25 19.95 -6.21 -3.68
C ALA A 25 18.63 -6.99 -3.60
N PHE A 26 17.66 -6.48 -2.83
CA PHE A 26 16.31 -6.99 -2.74
C PHE A 26 15.66 -7.11 -4.11
N GLN A 27 15.69 -6.05 -4.91
CA GLN A 27 15.16 -6.04 -6.28
C GLN A 27 15.82 -7.06 -7.20
N ARG A 28 17.14 -7.26 -7.06
CA ARG A 28 17.88 -8.18 -7.93
C ARG A 28 17.69 -9.64 -7.55
N LEU A 29 17.61 -9.93 -6.26
CA LEU A 29 17.69 -11.29 -5.74
C LEU A 29 16.36 -11.81 -5.20
N GLY A 30 15.49 -10.91 -4.72
CA GLY A 30 14.26 -11.26 -4.00
C GLY A 30 13.23 -11.98 -4.87
N GLY A 31 13.19 -11.72 -6.19
CA GLY A 31 12.30 -12.43 -7.10
C GLY A 31 12.69 -13.90 -7.29
N ALA A 32 13.99 -14.19 -7.36
CA ALA A 32 14.51 -15.56 -7.51
C ALA A 32 14.65 -16.29 -6.17
N ARG A 33 14.85 -15.54 -5.09
CA ARG A 33 15.07 -16.03 -3.72
C ARG A 33 14.19 -15.22 -2.75
N PRO A 34 12.89 -15.53 -2.64
CA PRO A 34 11.96 -14.80 -1.78
C PRO A 34 12.41 -14.76 -0.30
N ASP A 35 13.01 -15.84 0.18
CA ASP A 35 13.66 -15.96 1.49
C ASP A 35 14.71 -14.87 1.71
N LEU A 36 15.62 -14.73 0.75
CA LEU A 36 16.66 -13.71 0.77
C LEU A 36 16.08 -12.30 0.58
N GLY A 37 15.05 -12.15 -0.26
CA GLY A 37 14.34 -10.90 -0.43
C GLY A 37 13.77 -10.37 0.89
N VAL A 38 13.06 -11.23 1.63
CA VAL A 38 12.54 -10.87 2.96
C VAL A 38 13.69 -10.51 3.91
N ALA A 39 14.76 -11.30 3.95
CA ALA A 39 15.92 -11.01 4.79
C ALA A 39 16.57 -9.65 4.47
N LEU A 40 16.72 -9.30 3.19
CA LEU A 40 17.27 -8.02 2.74
C LEU A 40 16.35 -6.85 3.08
N LEU A 41 15.03 -7.03 2.95
CA LEU A 41 14.05 -6.02 3.36
C LEU A 41 14.10 -5.79 4.88
N LEU A 42 14.19 -6.85 5.69
CA LEU A 42 14.37 -6.74 7.14
C LEU A 42 15.71 -6.08 7.50
N ALA A 43 16.79 -6.43 6.80
CA ALA A 43 18.09 -5.81 6.99
C ALA A 43 18.07 -4.31 6.71
N ALA A 44 17.27 -3.84 5.75
CA ALA A 44 17.08 -2.42 5.45
C ALA A 44 16.50 -1.61 6.63
N PHE A 45 15.81 -2.26 7.59
CA PHE A 45 15.32 -1.58 8.80
C PHE A 45 16.42 -1.20 9.79
N LEU A 46 17.59 -1.86 9.76
CA LEU A 46 18.72 -1.52 10.62
C LEU A 46 19.30 -0.12 10.32
N PRO A 47 19.73 0.19 9.08
CA PRO A 47 20.20 1.54 8.74
C PRO A 47 19.09 2.59 8.85
N TYR A 48 17.84 2.25 8.54
CA TYR A 48 16.68 3.13 8.76
C TYR A 48 16.49 3.50 10.24
N GLY A 49 16.54 2.52 11.16
CA GLY A 49 16.42 2.75 12.60
C GLY A 49 17.54 3.63 13.14
N ALA A 50 18.79 3.36 12.72
CA ALA A 50 19.94 4.17 13.06
C ALA A 50 19.79 5.60 12.53
N ALA A 51 19.34 5.76 11.28
CA ALA A 51 19.09 7.06 10.67
C ALA A 51 18.00 7.84 11.39
N LEU A 52 16.91 7.20 11.81
CA LEU A 52 15.87 7.85 12.62
C LEU A 52 16.41 8.30 13.98
N ALA A 53 17.21 7.48 14.66
CA ALA A 53 17.81 7.82 15.95
C ALA A 53 18.71 9.07 15.84
N VAL A 54 19.51 9.16 14.77
CA VAL A 54 20.31 10.35 14.46
C VAL A 54 19.40 11.53 14.09
N ALA A 55 18.39 11.31 13.23
CA ALA A 55 17.46 12.32 12.74
C ALA A 55 16.66 13.01 13.84
N ARG A 56 16.34 12.32 14.94
CA ARG A 56 15.68 12.91 16.12
C ARG A 56 16.44 14.10 16.70
N ARG A 57 17.76 14.14 16.50
CA ARG A 57 18.68 15.17 17.01
C ARG A 57 19.03 16.25 15.97
N LEU A 58 18.44 16.20 14.76
CA LEU A 58 18.75 17.11 13.65
C LEU A 58 17.76 18.29 13.58
N ARG A 59 18.25 19.44 13.13
CA ARG A 59 17.46 20.67 12.87
C ARG A 59 17.69 21.15 11.43
N GLY A 60 16.70 21.83 10.84
CA GLY A 60 16.86 22.56 9.58
C GLY A 60 17.08 21.69 8.32
N SER A 61 18.13 22.02 7.56
CA SER A 61 18.41 21.55 6.19
C SER A 61 18.51 20.03 6.01
N ILE A 62 18.83 19.30 7.07
CA ILE A 62 19.07 17.86 6.99
C ILE A 62 17.75 17.06 6.84
N ALA A 63 16.63 17.59 7.34
CA ALA A 63 15.32 16.97 7.07
C ALA A 63 14.91 17.08 5.60
N ARG A 64 15.31 18.16 4.90
CA ARG A 64 15.10 18.32 3.46
C ARG A 64 15.95 17.33 2.67
N LEU A 65 17.20 17.14 3.09
CA LEU A 65 18.10 16.15 2.47
C LEU A 65 17.53 14.73 2.61
N ALA A 66 17.03 14.37 3.78
CA ALA A 66 16.42 13.05 4.00
C ALA A 66 15.14 12.85 3.17
N LEU A 67 14.29 13.88 3.02
CA LEU A 67 13.13 13.81 2.11
C LEU A 67 13.56 13.70 0.64
N ALA A 68 14.60 14.42 0.21
CA ALA A 68 15.15 14.28 -1.14
C ALA A 68 15.71 12.88 -1.37
N ALA A 69 16.37 12.30 -0.37
CA ALA A 69 16.90 10.94 -0.45
C ALA A 69 15.77 9.89 -0.49
N THR A 70 14.67 10.10 0.23
CA THR A 70 13.45 9.27 0.08
C THR A 70 12.93 9.29 -1.36
N LEU A 71 12.87 10.47 -2.00
CA LEU A 71 12.46 10.56 -3.39
C LEU A 71 13.41 9.78 -4.30
N LEU A 72 14.73 9.92 -4.10
CA LEU A 72 15.73 9.16 -4.85
C LEU A 72 15.59 7.65 -4.66
N LEU A 73 15.25 7.17 -3.46
CA LEU A 73 14.97 5.74 -3.21
C LEU A 73 13.77 5.26 -4.01
N HIS A 74 12.67 6.03 -4.02
CA HIS A 74 11.50 5.69 -4.83
C HIS A 74 11.84 5.68 -6.31
N LEU A 75 12.52 6.73 -6.81
CA LEU A 75 12.95 6.82 -8.20
C LEU A 75 13.90 5.69 -8.59
N ALA A 76 14.80 5.28 -7.70
CA ALA A 76 15.74 4.19 -7.94
C ALA A 76 15.04 2.85 -8.12
N LEU A 77 13.86 2.64 -7.52
CA LEU A 77 13.06 1.43 -7.66
C LEU A 77 12.04 1.49 -8.83
N LEU A 78 11.73 2.69 -9.34
CA LEU A 78 10.85 2.83 -10.50
C LEU A 78 11.41 2.08 -11.71
N GLY A 79 10.53 1.34 -12.38
CA GLY A 79 10.83 0.69 -13.67
C GLY A 79 11.35 -0.75 -13.58
N ARG A 80 11.53 -1.32 -12.39
CA ARG A 80 11.86 -2.76 -12.23
C ARG A 80 10.60 -3.63 -12.18
N GLY A 81 10.70 -4.96 -12.20
CA GLY A 81 9.52 -5.83 -11.98
C GLY A 81 9.14 -5.86 -10.49
N PRO A 82 7.85 -6.00 -10.13
CA PRO A 82 7.47 -6.13 -8.72
C PRO A 82 8.15 -7.36 -8.10
N THR A 83 8.54 -7.24 -6.83
CA THR A 83 9.30 -8.25 -6.09
C THR A 83 8.50 -8.70 -4.85
N LEU A 84 8.38 -10.01 -4.66
CA LEU A 84 7.60 -10.68 -3.59
C LEU A 84 6.06 -10.67 -3.74
N ASP A 85 5.50 -9.90 -4.66
CA ASP A 85 4.06 -9.93 -4.98
C ASP A 85 3.80 -9.63 -6.47
N ASP A 86 2.60 -9.95 -6.92
CA ASP A 86 2.10 -9.71 -8.28
C ASP A 86 0.87 -8.77 -8.29
N ASP A 87 0.65 -8.02 -7.21
CA ASP A 87 -0.54 -7.17 -7.04
C ASP A 87 -0.62 -6.09 -8.12
N LEU A 88 0.53 -5.58 -8.58
CA LEU A 88 0.60 -4.63 -9.70
C LEU A 88 -0.14 -5.15 -10.94
N TRP A 89 -0.01 -6.43 -11.27
CA TRP A 89 -0.66 -7.04 -12.43
C TRP A 89 -2.15 -7.20 -12.19
N ARG A 90 -2.55 -7.50 -10.96
CA ARG A 90 -3.95 -7.52 -10.56
C ARG A 90 -4.58 -6.13 -10.70
N TYR A 91 -3.96 -5.09 -10.15
CA TYR A 91 -4.41 -3.70 -10.30
C TYR A 91 -4.58 -3.31 -11.77
N ARG A 92 -3.57 -3.61 -12.59
CA ARG A 92 -3.63 -3.35 -14.03
C ARG A 92 -4.79 -4.07 -14.70
N TRP A 93 -5.00 -5.35 -14.40
CA TRP A 93 -6.07 -6.14 -14.96
C TRP A 93 -7.44 -5.58 -14.60
N GLU A 94 -7.68 -5.35 -13.31
CA GLU A 94 -8.96 -4.83 -12.82
C GLU A 94 -9.28 -3.47 -13.43
N GLY A 95 -8.29 -2.58 -13.55
CA GLY A 95 -8.46 -1.31 -14.25
C GLY A 95 -8.88 -1.48 -15.72
N ARG A 96 -8.38 -2.49 -16.44
CA ARG A 96 -8.82 -2.79 -17.81
C ARG A 96 -10.25 -3.31 -17.84
N VAL A 97 -10.63 -4.16 -16.90
CA VAL A 97 -12.00 -4.70 -16.78
C VAL A 97 -13.00 -3.56 -16.57
N VAL A 98 -12.71 -2.65 -15.63
CA VAL A 98 -13.54 -1.47 -15.35
C VAL A 98 -13.64 -0.55 -16.57
N LEU A 99 -12.53 -0.26 -17.25
CA LEU A 99 -12.54 0.60 -18.44
C LEU A 99 -13.26 -0.03 -19.64
N ALA A 100 -13.28 -1.36 -19.73
CA ALA A 100 -14.04 -2.09 -20.74
C ALA A 100 -15.55 -2.19 -20.41
N GLY A 101 -16.01 -1.59 -19.29
CA GLY A 101 -17.41 -1.59 -18.88
C GLY A 101 -17.87 -2.89 -18.20
N HIS A 102 -16.94 -3.79 -17.87
CA HIS A 102 -17.24 -5.01 -17.14
C HIS A 102 -17.17 -4.77 -15.62
N ASN A 103 -17.90 -5.60 -14.86
CA ASN A 103 -17.94 -5.52 -13.41
C ASN A 103 -16.95 -6.52 -12.78
N PRO A 104 -15.86 -6.06 -12.12
CA PRO A 104 -14.83 -6.92 -11.54
C PRO A 104 -15.30 -7.72 -10.31
N TYR A 105 -16.44 -7.35 -9.71
CA TYR A 105 -17.09 -8.13 -8.64
C TYR A 105 -17.91 -9.31 -9.19
N ARG A 106 -18.20 -9.32 -10.49
CA ARG A 106 -18.96 -10.39 -11.16
C ARG A 106 -18.05 -11.36 -11.91
N HIS A 107 -16.99 -10.85 -12.52
CA HIS A 107 -16.11 -11.61 -13.38
C HIS A 107 -14.76 -11.82 -12.73
N THR A 108 -14.28 -13.06 -12.74
CA THR A 108 -12.90 -13.39 -12.36
C THR A 108 -11.96 -13.12 -13.54
N PRO A 109 -10.65 -12.92 -13.33
CA PRO A 109 -9.72 -12.82 -14.47
C PRO A 109 -9.73 -14.02 -15.43
N ASP A 110 -10.07 -15.23 -14.95
CA ASP A 110 -10.21 -16.43 -15.78
C ASP A 110 -11.56 -16.54 -16.50
N ASP A 111 -12.52 -15.63 -16.25
CA ASP A 111 -13.83 -15.64 -16.90
C ASP A 111 -13.69 -15.53 -18.44
N PRO A 112 -14.26 -16.48 -19.22
CA PRO A 112 -14.21 -16.46 -20.68
C PRO A 112 -14.76 -15.17 -21.31
N ALA A 113 -15.72 -14.51 -20.66
CA ALA A 113 -16.27 -13.24 -21.14
C ALA A 113 -15.22 -12.13 -21.22
N LEU A 114 -14.15 -12.23 -20.42
CA LEU A 114 -13.05 -11.28 -20.40
C LEU A 114 -11.86 -11.70 -21.26
N ALA A 115 -11.95 -12.83 -21.99
CA ALA A 115 -10.87 -13.31 -22.85
C ALA A 115 -10.34 -12.27 -23.85
N PRO A 116 -11.18 -11.42 -24.49
CA PRO A 116 -10.70 -10.38 -25.39
C PRO A 116 -9.81 -9.31 -24.73
N LEU A 117 -9.87 -9.14 -23.41
CA LEU A 117 -9.08 -8.14 -22.68
C LEU A 117 -7.68 -8.64 -22.31
N ARG A 118 -7.42 -9.95 -22.43
CA ARG A 118 -6.19 -10.61 -22.02
C ARG A 118 -5.04 -10.24 -22.93
N ASP A 119 -3.89 -9.96 -22.34
CA ASP A 119 -2.63 -9.71 -23.02
C ASP A 119 -1.50 -10.53 -22.39
N ALA A 120 -0.26 -10.31 -22.83
CA ALA A 120 0.90 -11.05 -22.33
C ALA A 120 1.09 -10.95 -20.79
N ALA A 121 0.58 -9.89 -20.15
CA ALA A 121 0.68 -9.72 -18.71
C ALA A 121 -0.42 -10.44 -17.93
N TRP A 122 -1.48 -10.95 -18.59
CA TRP A 122 -2.57 -11.69 -17.94
C TRP A 122 -2.07 -12.94 -17.19
N SER A 123 -1.04 -13.61 -17.71
CA SER A 123 -0.43 -14.79 -17.06
C SER A 123 0.18 -14.49 -15.68
N ARG A 124 0.47 -13.22 -15.39
CA ARG A 124 1.05 -12.73 -14.13
C ARG A 124 0.00 -12.24 -13.13
N VAL A 125 -1.28 -12.20 -13.51
CA VAL A 125 -2.34 -11.80 -12.59
C VAL A 125 -2.45 -12.87 -11.51
N ALA A 126 -2.37 -12.45 -10.24
CA ALA A 126 -2.54 -13.34 -9.10
C ALA A 126 -4.03 -13.70 -8.88
N PHE A 127 -4.30 -14.89 -8.31
CA PHE A 127 -5.64 -15.33 -7.90
C PHE A 127 -6.70 -15.19 -9.00
N ARG A 128 -6.40 -15.62 -10.23
CA ARG A 128 -7.25 -15.40 -11.42
C ARG A 128 -8.63 -16.04 -11.36
N HIS A 129 -8.83 -16.98 -10.46
CA HIS A 129 -10.10 -17.64 -10.20
C HIS A 129 -10.97 -16.90 -9.17
N VAL A 130 -10.48 -15.83 -8.54
CA VAL A 130 -11.20 -15.05 -7.53
C VAL A 130 -11.64 -13.71 -8.13
N PRO A 131 -12.90 -13.26 -7.94
CA PRO A 131 -13.32 -11.89 -8.28
C PRO A 131 -12.55 -10.84 -7.47
N THR A 132 -12.73 -9.56 -7.77
CA THR A 132 -12.02 -8.53 -7.01
C THR A 132 -12.32 -8.60 -5.50
N VAL A 133 -11.28 -8.41 -4.71
CA VAL A 133 -11.34 -8.23 -3.24
C VAL A 133 -11.31 -6.76 -2.87
N TYR A 134 -10.99 -5.88 -3.83
CA TYR A 134 -10.75 -4.48 -3.60
C TYR A 134 -12.06 -3.71 -3.44
N PRO A 135 -12.12 -2.68 -2.59
CA PRO A 135 -13.29 -1.81 -2.51
C PRO A 135 -13.36 -0.86 -3.72
N PRO A 136 -14.52 -0.22 -3.94
CA PRO A 136 -14.87 0.37 -5.23
C PRO A 136 -13.99 1.56 -5.64
N LEU A 137 -13.44 2.34 -4.71
CA LEU A 137 -12.56 3.45 -5.08
C LEU A 137 -11.17 2.97 -5.51
N ALA A 138 -10.70 1.81 -5.01
CA ALA A 138 -9.49 1.18 -5.53
C ALA A 138 -9.67 0.76 -6.99
N GLU A 139 -10.81 0.15 -7.34
CA GLU A 139 -11.16 -0.18 -8.73
C GLU A 139 -11.11 1.04 -9.65
N LEU A 140 -11.64 2.18 -9.20
CA LEU A 140 -11.59 3.43 -9.95
C LEU A 140 -10.16 4.00 -10.05
N LEU A 141 -9.32 3.85 -9.01
CA LEU A 141 -7.91 4.23 -9.07
C LEU A 141 -7.14 3.37 -10.06
N PHE A 142 -7.41 2.06 -10.09
CA PHE A 142 -6.82 1.15 -11.07
C PHE A 142 -7.20 1.53 -12.50
N ALA A 143 -8.49 1.79 -12.74
CA ALA A 143 -8.99 2.28 -14.02
C ALA A 143 -8.32 3.60 -14.42
N ALA A 144 -8.18 4.55 -13.50
CA ALA A 144 -7.48 5.81 -13.76
C ALA A 144 -6.01 5.58 -14.12
N GLY A 145 -5.29 4.72 -13.41
CA GLY A 145 -3.91 4.37 -13.72
C GLY A 145 -3.76 3.73 -15.11
N VAL A 146 -4.68 2.84 -15.48
CA VAL A 146 -4.69 2.23 -16.82
C VAL A 146 -5.03 3.27 -17.89
N ALA A 147 -6.01 4.14 -17.67
CA ALA A 147 -6.42 5.17 -18.64
C ALA A 147 -5.30 6.19 -18.90
N LEU A 148 -4.60 6.64 -17.86
CA LEU A 148 -3.53 7.63 -17.96
C LEU A 148 -2.25 7.08 -18.62
N GLY A 149 -2.02 5.77 -18.52
CA GLY A 149 -0.75 5.16 -18.93
C GLY A 149 -0.85 4.00 -19.91
N GLY A 150 -2.02 3.74 -20.49
CA GLY A 150 -2.28 2.58 -21.35
C GLY A 150 -2.05 1.22 -20.64
N GLY A 151 -2.19 1.19 -19.31
CA GLY A 151 -1.84 0.02 -18.49
C GLY A 151 -0.33 -0.17 -18.29
N SER A 152 0.49 0.85 -18.50
CA SER A 152 1.91 0.80 -18.15
C SER A 152 2.10 0.62 -16.62
N PRO A 153 2.96 -0.32 -16.17
CA PRO A 153 3.34 -0.44 -14.77
C PRO A 153 3.85 0.87 -14.14
N LEU A 154 4.51 1.71 -14.95
CA LEU A 154 5.01 3.00 -14.50
C LEU A 154 3.86 3.93 -14.08
N ALA A 155 2.75 3.95 -14.80
CA ALA A 155 1.63 4.83 -14.48
C ALA A 155 0.95 4.47 -13.15
N LEU A 156 0.80 3.17 -12.87
CA LEU A 156 0.29 2.68 -11.58
C LEU A 156 1.23 3.06 -10.42
N ARG A 157 2.55 2.95 -10.62
CA ARG A 157 3.55 3.39 -9.62
C ARG A 157 3.52 4.89 -9.39
N LEU A 158 3.38 5.68 -10.44
CA LEU A 158 3.25 7.13 -10.32
C LEU A 158 1.96 7.51 -9.58
N LEU A 159 0.86 6.78 -9.80
CA LEU A 159 -0.37 6.95 -9.06
C LEU A 159 -0.20 6.60 -7.58
N ALA A 160 0.47 5.49 -7.25
CA ALA A 160 0.82 5.12 -5.87
C ALA A 160 1.70 6.19 -5.20
N LEU A 161 2.71 6.68 -5.92
CA LEU A 161 3.61 7.74 -5.46
C LEU A 161 2.87 9.07 -5.23
N ALA A 162 1.88 9.41 -6.06
CA ALA A 162 1.02 10.57 -5.86
C ALA A 162 0.21 10.44 -4.55
N GLY A 163 -0.36 9.26 -4.27
CA GLY A 163 -1.01 8.97 -3.00
C GLY A 163 -0.06 9.08 -1.80
N HIS A 164 1.18 8.63 -1.96
CA HIS A 164 2.23 8.78 -0.93
C HIS A 164 2.59 10.25 -0.69
N GLY A 165 2.75 11.05 -1.75
CA GLY A 165 2.98 12.49 -1.65
C GLY A 165 1.84 13.22 -0.93
N LEU A 166 0.59 12.89 -1.25
CA LEU A 166 -0.58 13.45 -0.57
C LEU A 166 -0.61 13.05 0.92
N SER A 167 -0.34 11.79 1.24
CA SER A 167 -0.20 11.32 2.62
C SER A 167 0.86 12.10 3.40
N LEU A 168 2.04 12.33 2.81
CA LEU A 168 3.09 13.14 3.42
C LEU A 168 2.65 14.59 3.67
N ALA A 169 1.97 15.21 2.70
CA ALA A 169 1.47 16.57 2.83
C ALA A 169 0.44 16.69 3.97
N LEU A 170 -0.50 15.75 4.06
CA LEU A 170 -1.52 15.71 5.11
C LEU A 170 -0.92 15.43 6.49
N LEU A 171 0.03 14.49 6.59
CA LEU A 171 0.75 14.22 7.82
C LEU A 171 1.55 15.45 8.26
N ALA A 172 2.14 16.20 7.33
CA ALA A 172 2.87 17.42 7.63
C ALA A 172 1.94 18.51 8.18
N ALA A 173 0.72 18.63 7.64
CA ALA A 173 -0.30 19.54 8.13
C ALA A 173 -0.78 19.15 9.54
N LEU A 174 -0.98 17.86 9.80
CA LEU A 174 -1.34 17.34 11.13
C LEU A 174 -0.26 17.61 12.18
N LEU A 175 1.01 17.38 11.83
CA LEU A 175 2.14 17.68 12.71
C LEU A 175 2.21 19.17 13.02
N ALA A 176 2.04 20.04 12.01
CA ALA A 176 2.02 21.48 12.20
C ALA A 176 0.87 21.92 13.13
N GLY A 177 -0.34 21.42 12.91
CA GLY A 177 -1.50 21.74 13.76
C GLY A 177 -1.38 21.20 15.20
N ALA A 178 -0.54 20.18 15.42
CA ALA A 178 -0.24 19.65 16.74
C ALA A 178 1.00 20.30 17.40
N GLY A 179 1.63 21.29 16.77
CA GLY A 179 2.89 21.87 17.26
C GLY A 179 4.07 20.88 17.27
N LEU A 180 3.97 19.79 16.53
CA LEU A 180 4.98 18.73 16.50
C LEU A 180 6.05 19.00 15.42
N PRO A 181 7.31 18.62 15.65
CA PRO A 181 8.37 18.87 14.69
C PRO A 181 8.18 18.12 13.35
N ARG A 182 8.32 18.83 12.22
CA ARG A 182 8.21 18.25 10.86
C ARG A 182 9.18 17.10 10.58
N ARG A 183 10.32 17.03 11.29
CA ARG A 183 11.27 15.90 11.17
C ARG A 183 10.64 14.52 11.45
N ARG A 184 9.50 14.46 12.15
CA ARG A 184 8.77 13.22 12.37
C ARG A 184 8.21 12.61 11.08
N LEU A 185 8.10 13.39 9.99
CA LEU A 185 7.74 12.88 8.67
C LEU A 185 8.70 11.80 8.17
N LEU A 186 9.98 11.87 8.57
CA LEU A 186 10.99 10.91 8.13
C LEU A 186 10.68 9.49 8.55
N ALA A 187 9.96 9.30 9.67
CA ALA A 187 9.54 7.97 10.10
C ALA A 187 8.59 7.30 9.10
N TYR A 188 7.76 8.08 8.40
CA TYR A 188 6.86 7.54 7.38
C TYR A 188 7.49 7.59 5.99
N ALA A 189 8.06 8.73 5.60
CA ALA A 189 8.64 8.94 4.27
C ALA A 189 9.71 7.90 3.95
N TRP A 190 10.60 7.64 4.91
CA TRP A 190 11.77 6.80 4.72
C TRP A 190 11.59 5.38 5.26
N ASN A 191 10.37 4.93 5.49
CA ASN A 191 10.18 3.55 5.95
C ASN A 191 10.50 2.56 4.79
N PRO A 192 11.42 1.59 4.97
CA PRO A 192 11.80 0.65 3.89
C PRO A 192 10.60 -0.12 3.32
N LEU A 193 9.63 -0.48 4.16
CA LEU A 193 8.39 -1.13 3.72
C LEU A 193 7.54 -0.18 2.88
N VAL A 194 7.41 1.09 3.27
CA VAL A 194 6.65 2.06 2.46
C VAL A 194 7.32 2.25 1.09
N VAL A 195 8.65 2.36 1.07
CA VAL A 195 9.40 2.50 -0.18
C VAL A 195 9.19 1.27 -1.08
N LYS A 196 9.26 0.04 -0.54
CA LYS A 196 8.94 -1.19 -1.28
C LYS A 196 7.49 -1.15 -1.79
N GLU A 197 6.50 -1.03 -0.91
CA GLU A 197 5.10 -1.19 -1.32
C GLU A 197 4.66 -0.14 -2.35
N VAL A 198 5.17 1.09 -2.24
CA VAL A 198 4.82 2.18 -3.15
C VAL A 198 5.58 2.13 -4.46
N ALA A 199 6.91 2.10 -4.41
CA ALA A 199 7.74 2.26 -5.62
C ALA A 199 7.90 0.95 -6.40
N ASP A 200 7.94 -0.20 -5.70
CA ASP A 200 8.06 -1.50 -6.32
C ASP A 200 6.70 -2.06 -6.73
N SER A 201 5.82 -2.27 -5.75
CA SER A 201 4.56 -3.01 -5.93
C SER A 201 3.37 -2.16 -6.38
N ALA A 202 3.52 -0.82 -6.45
CA ALA A 202 2.46 0.11 -6.84
C ALA A 202 1.20 0.04 -5.95
N HIS A 203 1.35 -0.27 -4.66
CA HIS A 203 0.24 -0.39 -3.73
C HIS A 203 -0.55 0.90 -3.59
N VAL A 204 -1.87 0.77 -3.50
CA VAL A 204 -2.80 1.89 -3.28
C VAL A 204 -2.98 2.25 -1.80
N ASP A 205 -2.34 1.53 -0.88
CA ASP A 205 -2.30 1.81 0.56
C ASP A 205 -2.05 3.30 0.91
N PRO A 206 -1.18 4.05 0.20
CA PRO A 206 -1.00 5.47 0.48
C PRO A 206 -2.25 6.33 0.23
N TRP A 207 -3.14 5.94 -0.68
CA TRP A 207 -4.42 6.63 -0.88
C TRP A 207 -5.40 6.38 0.27
N MET A 208 -5.42 5.16 0.82
CA MET A 208 -6.14 4.84 2.05
C MET A 208 -5.59 5.69 3.22
N ALA A 209 -4.27 5.72 3.38
CA ALA A 209 -3.62 6.53 4.42
C ALA A 209 -3.96 8.02 4.27
N ALA A 210 -3.96 8.56 3.04
CA ALA A 210 -4.34 9.93 2.76
C ALA A 210 -5.77 10.24 3.21
N GLY A 211 -6.74 9.35 2.93
CA GLY A 211 -8.12 9.53 3.39
C GLY A 211 -8.24 9.55 4.92
N VAL A 212 -7.56 8.63 5.62
CA VAL A 212 -7.52 8.61 7.09
C VAL A 212 -6.88 9.88 7.65
N LEU A 213 -5.74 10.31 7.11
CA LEU A 213 -5.04 11.52 7.53
C LEU A 213 -5.86 12.79 7.27
N ALA A 214 -6.57 12.87 6.14
CA ALA A 214 -7.48 13.97 5.85
C ALA A 214 -8.67 14.01 6.81
N ALA A 215 -9.24 12.86 7.17
CA ALA A 215 -10.29 12.76 8.19
C ALA A 215 -9.79 13.27 9.55
N LEU A 216 -8.60 12.85 9.98
CA LEU A 216 -7.95 13.34 11.21
C LEU A 216 -7.70 14.85 11.16
N LEU A 217 -7.29 15.38 10.00
CA LEU A 217 -7.03 16.81 9.84
C LEU A 217 -8.31 17.64 10.00
N TRP A 218 -9.44 17.16 9.49
CA TRP A 218 -10.74 17.81 9.72
C TRP A 218 -11.14 17.81 11.20
N VAL A 219 -10.90 16.70 11.91
CA VAL A 219 -11.15 16.61 13.36
C VAL A 219 -10.25 17.58 14.12
N GLN A 220 -8.94 17.61 13.82
CA GLN A 220 -7.98 18.52 14.45
C GLN A 220 -8.38 20.00 14.23
N ARG A 221 -8.89 20.34 13.05
CA ARG A 221 -9.39 21.68 12.69
C ARG A 221 -10.78 21.99 13.23
N ARG A 222 -11.32 21.17 14.15
CA ARG A 222 -12.67 21.33 14.75
C ARG A 222 -13.81 21.34 13.72
N ARG A 223 -13.62 20.68 12.57
CA ARG A 223 -14.60 20.56 11.48
C ARG A 223 -14.94 19.10 11.20
N ALA A 224 -15.17 18.33 12.26
CA ALA A 224 -15.38 16.88 12.21
C ALA A 224 -16.54 16.45 11.30
N ALA A 225 -17.54 17.30 11.06
CA ALA A 225 -18.64 17.04 10.11
C ALA A 225 -18.16 16.76 8.67
N ARG A 226 -16.94 17.16 8.30
CA ARG A 226 -16.35 16.89 6.97
C ARG A 226 -15.53 15.61 6.92
N ALA A 227 -15.16 15.02 8.05
CA ALA A 227 -14.35 13.81 8.12
C ALA A 227 -15.01 12.54 7.52
N PRO A 228 -16.35 12.39 7.47
CA PRO A 228 -16.97 11.25 6.80
C PRO A 228 -16.57 11.08 5.32
N TRP A 229 -16.38 12.17 4.59
CA TRP A 229 -16.00 12.14 3.16
C TRP A 229 -14.66 11.44 2.90
N PRO A 230 -13.53 11.91 3.45
CA PRO A 230 -12.24 11.25 3.24
C PRO A 230 -12.15 9.90 3.97
N LEU A 231 -12.92 9.67 5.04
CA LEU A 231 -12.96 8.35 5.69
C LEU A 231 -13.68 7.31 4.83
N ALA A 232 -14.78 7.69 4.17
CA ALA A 232 -15.46 6.84 3.21
C ALA A 232 -14.57 6.55 1.99
N ALA A 233 -13.82 7.56 1.52
CA ALA A 233 -12.81 7.36 0.48
C ALA A 233 -11.72 6.37 0.94
N ALA A 234 -11.20 6.48 2.17
CA ALA A 234 -10.23 5.53 2.69
C ALA A 234 -10.75 4.09 2.72
N ILE A 235 -12.00 3.89 3.18
CA ILE A 235 -12.69 2.59 3.16
C ILE A 235 -12.88 2.10 1.71
N GLY A 236 -13.21 3.02 0.80
CA GLY A 236 -13.31 2.76 -0.63
C GLY A 236 -11.99 2.33 -1.28
N VAL A 237 -10.83 2.65 -0.69
CA VAL A 237 -9.52 2.20 -1.19
C VAL A 237 -9.10 0.88 -0.54
N LYS A 238 -9.31 0.72 0.77
CA LYS A 238 -9.12 -0.57 1.47
C LYS A 238 -10.18 -0.75 2.53
N TRP A 239 -10.64 -1.97 2.75
CA TRP A 239 -11.65 -2.24 3.78
C TRP A 239 -11.18 -2.01 5.22
N VAL A 240 -9.87 -2.05 5.47
CA VAL A 240 -9.26 -1.98 6.81
C VAL A 240 -9.76 -0.79 7.68
N PRO A 241 -9.88 0.45 7.19
CA PRO A 241 -10.37 1.57 8.00
C PRO A 241 -11.81 1.38 8.51
N LEU A 242 -12.61 0.49 7.89
CA LEU A 242 -13.95 0.14 8.37
C LEU A 242 -13.90 -0.39 9.82
N LEU A 243 -12.87 -1.19 10.14
CA LEU A 243 -12.64 -1.74 11.48
C LEU A 243 -12.36 -0.65 12.52
N THR A 244 -11.96 0.54 12.09
CA THR A 244 -11.67 1.67 12.98
C THR A 244 -12.89 2.55 13.27
N LEU A 245 -14.03 2.36 12.59
CA LEU A 245 -15.24 3.19 12.76
C LEU A 245 -15.71 3.34 14.22
N PRO A 246 -15.63 2.32 15.10
CA PRO A 246 -15.97 2.50 16.52
C PRO A 246 -15.14 3.59 17.20
N LEU A 247 -13.87 3.74 16.83
CA LEU A 247 -12.97 4.79 17.36
C LEU A 247 -13.38 6.17 16.85
N TRP A 248 -13.83 6.25 15.60
CA TRP A 248 -14.31 7.50 14.99
C TRP A 248 -15.64 7.98 15.57
N ARG A 249 -16.44 7.10 16.18
CA ARG A 249 -17.73 7.47 16.79
C ARG A 249 -17.59 8.60 17.81
N ARG A 250 -16.50 8.66 18.56
CA ARG A 250 -16.25 9.74 19.54
C ARG A 250 -16.09 11.10 18.87
N ALA A 251 -15.45 11.15 17.70
CA ALA A 251 -15.20 12.39 16.96
C ALA A 251 -16.37 12.78 16.05
N LEU A 252 -17.08 11.80 15.49
CA LEU A 252 -18.09 12.01 14.43
C LEU A 252 -19.55 11.90 14.93
N GLY A 253 -19.76 11.29 16.10
CA GLY A 253 -21.08 10.88 16.57
C GLY A 253 -21.71 9.78 15.70
N ARG A 254 -22.93 9.34 16.06
CA ARG A 254 -23.66 8.31 15.29
C ARG A 254 -23.99 8.75 13.87
N ARG A 255 -24.40 10.02 13.69
CA ARG A 255 -24.76 10.58 12.37
C ARG A 255 -23.57 10.62 11.43
N GLY A 256 -22.38 11.00 11.91
CA GLY A 256 -21.19 11.03 11.08
C GLY A 256 -20.73 9.63 10.66
N VAL A 257 -20.81 8.63 11.56
CA VAL A 257 -20.55 7.22 11.19
C VAL A 257 -21.56 6.72 10.17
N ALA A 258 -22.86 7.00 10.36
CA ALA A 258 -23.90 6.64 9.41
C ALA A 258 -23.67 7.29 8.04
N LEU A 259 -23.27 8.56 8.00
CA LEU A 259 -22.90 9.24 6.75
C LEU A 259 -21.69 8.57 6.09
N THR A 260 -20.65 8.20 6.83
CA THR A 260 -19.51 7.47 6.26
C THR A 260 -19.96 6.16 5.61
N LEU A 261 -20.80 5.38 6.30
CA LEU A 261 -21.33 4.11 5.77
C LEU A 261 -22.22 4.34 4.54
N LEU A 262 -23.06 5.37 4.56
CA LEU A 262 -23.87 5.77 3.41
C LEU A 262 -22.99 6.10 2.21
N LEU A 263 -21.95 6.90 2.39
CA LEU A 263 -21.01 7.27 1.33
C LEU A 263 -20.28 6.03 0.78
N VAL A 264 -19.87 5.09 1.63
CA VAL A 264 -19.30 3.80 1.18
C VAL A 264 -20.33 3.01 0.35
N GLY A 265 -21.59 2.96 0.79
CA GLY A 265 -22.68 2.36 0.02
C GLY A 265 -22.88 3.02 -1.34
N LEU A 266 -22.79 4.35 -1.41
CA LEU A 266 -22.87 5.10 -2.68
C LEU A 266 -21.70 4.78 -3.62
N LEU A 267 -20.49 4.58 -3.09
CA LEU A 267 -19.33 4.16 -3.89
C LEU A 267 -19.53 2.76 -4.53
N LEU A 268 -20.34 1.90 -3.92
CA LEU A 268 -20.65 0.58 -4.48
C LEU A 268 -21.69 0.61 -5.60
N LEU A 269 -22.45 1.70 -5.76
CA LEU A 269 -23.54 1.79 -6.74
C LEU A 269 -23.14 1.49 -8.19
N PRO A 270 -21.98 1.97 -8.71
CA PRO A 270 -21.55 1.62 -10.06
C PRO A 270 -21.38 0.11 -10.29
N PHE A 271 -21.18 -0.64 -9.21
CA PHE A 271 -20.95 -2.09 -9.22
C PHE A 271 -22.14 -2.90 -8.72
N ALA A 272 -23.28 -2.26 -8.42
CA ALA A 272 -24.44 -2.87 -7.80
C ALA A 272 -25.03 -4.06 -8.59
N GLY A 273 -24.80 -4.11 -9.91
CA GLY A 273 -25.18 -5.24 -10.76
C GLY A 273 -24.55 -6.59 -10.39
N ALA A 274 -23.53 -6.62 -9.53
CA ALA A 274 -22.98 -7.85 -8.96
C ALA A 274 -23.86 -8.44 -7.84
N GLY A 275 -24.79 -7.67 -7.27
CA GLY A 275 -25.67 -8.13 -6.18
C GLY A 275 -24.88 -8.63 -4.98
N ARG A 276 -25.12 -9.89 -4.57
CA ARG A 276 -24.37 -10.55 -3.47
C ARG A 276 -22.88 -10.76 -3.81
N GLY A 277 -22.52 -10.75 -5.10
CA GLY A 277 -21.15 -10.90 -5.58
C GLY A 277 -20.19 -9.78 -5.16
N LEU A 278 -20.71 -8.61 -4.74
CA LEU A 278 -19.91 -7.49 -4.24
C LEU A 278 -18.93 -7.86 -3.12
N PHE A 279 -19.24 -8.92 -2.36
CA PHE A 279 -18.41 -9.38 -1.24
C PHE A 279 -17.88 -10.80 -1.44
N ALA A 280 -18.09 -11.42 -2.61
CA ALA A 280 -17.68 -12.81 -2.84
C ALA A 280 -16.15 -12.96 -2.78
N GLY A 281 -15.39 -12.07 -3.43
CA GLY A 281 -13.93 -12.07 -3.33
C GLY A 281 -13.45 -11.88 -1.89
N LEU A 282 -14.07 -10.94 -1.15
CA LEU A 282 -13.74 -10.68 0.25
C LEU A 282 -14.03 -11.90 1.15
N ALA A 283 -15.13 -12.61 0.91
CA ALA A 283 -15.47 -13.84 1.62
C ALA A 283 -14.45 -14.95 1.33
N THR A 284 -14.12 -15.20 0.06
CA THR A 284 -13.07 -16.15 -0.32
C THR A 284 -11.72 -15.81 0.32
N TYR A 285 -11.37 -14.52 0.36
CA TYR A 285 -10.16 -14.07 1.05
C TYR A 285 -10.25 -14.35 2.55
N ALA A 286 -11.36 -14.06 3.21
CA ALA A 286 -11.52 -14.32 4.65
C ALA A 286 -11.44 -15.82 5.00
N ASP A 287 -11.95 -16.70 4.14
CA ASP A 287 -12.01 -18.14 4.39
C ASP A 287 -10.67 -18.85 4.17
N TRP A 288 -9.91 -18.45 3.16
CA TRP A 288 -8.73 -19.19 2.71
C TRP A 288 -7.40 -18.47 2.96
N TRP A 289 -7.43 -17.19 3.30
CA TRP A 289 -6.20 -16.41 3.41
C TRP A 289 -5.44 -16.68 4.70
N VAL A 290 -4.16 -17.01 4.54
CA VAL A 290 -3.23 -17.15 5.65
C VAL A 290 -2.57 -15.80 5.92
N PHE A 291 -3.00 -15.14 7.01
CA PHE A 291 -2.31 -13.95 7.51
C PHE A 291 -0.95 -14.31 8.11
N ASN A 292 0.08 -13.50 7.82
CA ASN A 292 1.45 -13.69 8.29
C ASN A 292 2.00 -15.09 7.98
N PRO A 293 2.14 -15.48 6.69
CA PRO A 293 2.50 -16.83 6.30
C PRO A 293 3.78 -17.32 6.97
N GLY A 294 4.79 -16.48 7.17
CA GLY A 294 6.01 -16.87 7.89
C GLY A 294 5.75 -17.32 9.33
N VAL A 295 4.90 -16.60 10.07
CA VAL A 295 4.50 -16.98 11.44
C VAL A 295 3.58 -18.20 11.42
N TYR A 296 2.61 -18.21 10.51
CA TYR A 296 1.69 -19.33 10.38
C TYR A 296 2.43 -20.63 10.05
N TRP A 297 3.32 -20.64 9.04
CA TRP A 297 4.07 -21.83 8.66
C TRP A 297 5.10 -22.20 9.73
N GLY A 298 5.73 -21.22 10.40
CA GLY A 298 6.60 -21.48 11.54
C GLY A 298 5.86 -22.16 12.70
N LEU A 299 4.69 -21.64 13.08
CA LEU A 299 3.84 -22.24 14.12
C LEU A 299 3.26 -23.57 13.67
N ARG A 300 2.83 -23.70 12.42
CA ARG A 300 2.26 -24.94 11.87
C ARG A 300 3.30 -26.05 11.79
N GLY A 301 4.54 -25.75 11.41
CA GLY A 301 5.64 -26.71 11.45
C GLY A 301 6.01 -27.14 12.88
N LEU A 302 5.86 -26.25 13.86
CA LEU A 302 6.05 -26.58 15.28
C LEU A 302 4.89 -27.42 15.85
N LEU A 303 3.66 -27.21 15.38
CA LEU A 303 2.45 -27.85 15.91
C LEU A 303 2.09 -29.16 15.19
N ASP A 304 2.51 -29.34 13.94
CA ASP A 304 2.23 -30.55 13.15
C ASP A 304 3.38 -30.85 12.15
N PRO A 305 4.50 -31.44 12.64
CA PRO A 305 5.70 -31.68 11.83
C PRO A 305 5.52 -32.72 10.70
N HIS A 306 4.38 -33.42 10.62
CA HIS A 306 4.15 -34.47 9.62
C HIS A 306 3.44 -33.99 8.33
N LEU A 307 3.02 -32.71 8.26
CA LEU A 307 2.31 -32.15 7.09
C LEU A 307 3.21 -31.42 6.07
N GLU A 308 4.51 -31.25 6.33
CA GLU A 308 5.42 -30.48 5.47
C GLU A 308 5.52 -31.01 4.04
N LEU A 309 5.24 -32.30 3.79
CA LEU A 309 5.37 -32.90 2.47
C LEU A 309 4.22 -32.55 1.49
N ALA A 310 3.08 -32.05 1.98
CA ALA A 310 1.91 -31.72 1.16
C ALA A 310 1.79 -30.22 0.82
N ALA A 311 2.28 -29.33 1.69
CA ALA A 311 2.07 -27.88 1.57
C ALA A 311 2.92 -27.22 0.48
N SER A 312 4.09 -27.78 0.13
CA SER A 312 4.99 -27.18 -0.87
C SER A 312 4.41 -27.15 -2.29
N LYS A 313 3.40 -27.98 -2.58
CA LYS A 313 2.74 -28.04 -3.89
C LYS A 313 1.50 -27.15 -4.04
N ALA A 314 0.90 -26.69 -2.93
CA ALA A 314 -0.34 -25.91 -2.98
C ALA A 314 -0.10 -24.38 -3.03
N VAL A 315 0.96 -23.89 -2.38
CA VAL A 315 1.27 -22.44 -2.35
C VAL A 315 1.92 -21.96 -3.66
N ALA A 316 2.47 -22.88 -4.46
CA ALA A 316 3.16 -22.55 -5.71
C ALA A 316 2.23 -22.29 -6.93
N LYS A 317 0.90 -22.42 -6.79
CA LYS A 317 -0.05 -22.31 -7.93
C LYS A 317 -1.41 -21.66 -7.59
N GLY A 318 -1.47 -20.75 -6.60
CA GLY A 318 -2.66 -19.94 -6.30
C GLY A 318 -2.56 -18.52 -6.87
#